data_AF-A0A370DQC4-F1
#
_entry.id   AF-A0A370DQC4-F1
#
_cell.length_a   1.000
_cell.length_b   1.000
_cell.length_c   1.000
_cell.angle_alpha   90.00
_cell.angle_beta   90.00
_cell.angle_gamma   90.00
#
_symmetry.space_group_name_H-M   'P 1'
#
loop_
_entity.id
_entity.type
_entity.pdbx_description
1 polymer ?
#
loop_
_entity_poly.entity_id
_entity_poly.type
_entity_poly.pdbx_seq_one_letter_code
_entity_poly.pdbx_strand_id
1 'polypeptide(L)'
;MQHKDQPDQKLCIACKEPIHENASLCPHCGTPQHQSKWHYFTLSLKWIGGFTAILSLVIVANQTQELLGQWQNTQETVNERVEGAKLQWEIGDFNGAFQQLKQALKLDPSSSEARKFEVELAMEQLRRIMAADERYKPIEQYQSIQENQLGLVLYRGAVSATDEGRATIMAHLGWLDILRHRSGVEGLNIDLHFSKALELDPNNLYANAMWASWLPKRFNPAEYTEDKIALSRKYFARALQQNKQRRYVRRMQILAYQKHDLELLRIGHEMSQAGEFPELQPYPTQPFVDLISQAHPRKRSWEALTQQFSLQELLIFTEWLLAEYPDLEDESGVYASQQRKEALYFSRGKVLAALGKHKQALDAFLKSQSLFIERIKFTSTRYGEKALQNLINPQLEALTKRLDIPLKPALVSYGGYPDGSAMASGLENGDLILFFNGTPLHSQSLLPERGSDPKTASIEALRSGKLLTIEFQANRHGINTRQILVPAALWDRKTTEKQRQQLHQTWINPHETIPPDAE
;
A
#
# COMPACT_ATOMS: atom_id res chain seq x y z
N MET A 1 -46.70 122.87 -35.70
CA MET A 1 -46.13 122.07 -34.60
C MET A 1 -46.03 120.63 -35.09
N GLN A 2 -44.85 120.20 -35.53
CA GLN A 2 -44.57 118.82 -35.95
C GLN A 2 -44.01 118.07 -34.75
N HIS A 3 -44.76 117.10 -34.23
CA HIS A 3 -44.24 116.11 -33.29
C HIS A 3 -43.24 115.25 -34.07
N LYS A 4 -41.96 115.34 -33.71
CA LYS A 4 -40.96 114.36 -34.14
C LYS A 4 -41.23 113.09 -33.34
N ASP A 5 -41.76 112.07 -34.01
CA ASP A 5 -41.82 110.71 -33.50
C ASP A 5 -40.41 110.31 -33.06
N GLN A 6 -40.24 110.04 -31.76
CA GLN A 6 -39.02 109.44 -31.25
C GLN A 6 -38.93 108.03 -31.85
N PRO A 7 -37.79 107.63 -32.44
CA PRO A 7 -37.65 106.29 -32.98
C PRO A 7 -37.75 105.29 -31.84
N ASP A 8 -38.62 104.30 -31.98
CA ASP A 8 -38.80 103.22 -31.01
C ASP A 8 -37.46 102.53 -30.69
N GLN A 9 -37.13 102.48 -29.40
CA GLN A 9 -35.92 101.87 -28.86
C GLN A 9 -36.29 100.66 -28.01
N LYS A 10 -35.52 99.58 -28.13
CA LYS A 10 -35.57 98.40 -27.24
C LYS A 10 -34.27 98.28 -26.47
N LEU A 11 -34.26 97.58 -25.33
CA LEU A 11 -33.02 97.31 -24.60
C LEU A 11 -32.29 96.09 -25.16
N CYS A 12 -30.96 96.13 -25.23
CA CYS A 12 -30.15 94.99 -25.63
C CYS A 12 -30.34 93.80 -24.67
N ILE A 13 -30.51 92.57 -25.19
CA ILE A 13 -30.76 91.39 -24.36
C ILE A 13 -29.64 91.11 -23.34
N ALA A 14 -28.38 91.38 -23.69
CA ALA A 14 -27.20 91.14 -22.85
C ALA A 14 -26.82 92.34 -21.97
N CYS A 15 -26.37 93.46 -22.57
CA CYS A 15 -25.88 94.61 -21.79
C CYS A 15 -26.96 95.60 -21.33
N LYS A 16 -28.22 95.42 -21.74
CA LYS A 16 -29.37 96.28 -21.39
C LYS A 16 -29.31 97.74 -21.86
N GLU A 17 -28.32 98.13 -22.67
CA GLU A 17 -28.29 99.48 -23.29
C GLU A 17 -29.40 99.65 -24.35
N PRO A 18 -30.00 100.85 -24.51
CA PRO A 18 -31.03 101.12 -25.51
C PRO A 18 -30.45 101.07 -26.93
N ILE A 19 -31.14 100.36 -27.80
CA ILE A 19 -30.77 100.12 -29.20
C ILE A 19 -31.98 100.34 -30.09
N HIS A 20 -31.75 100.56 -31.39
CA HIS A 20 -32.85 100.61 -32.36
C HIS A 20 -33.67 99.30 -32.33
N GLU A 21 -35.00 99.42 -32.42
CA GLU A 21 -35.91 98.28 -32.37
C GLU A 21 -35.59 97.20 -33.41
N ASN A 22 -35.07 97.59 -34.58
CA ASN A 22 -34.70 96.68 -35.67
C ASN A 22 -33.21 96.28 -35.68
N ALA A 23 -32.42 96.65 -34.67
CA ALA A 23 -31.01 96.27 -34.61
C ALA A 23 -30.87 94.75 -34.39
N SER A 24 -30.13 94.09 -35.29
CA SER A 24 -29.83 92.65 -35.25
C SER A 24 -28.62 92.31 -34.37
N LEU A 25 -27.74 93.28 -34.14
CA LEU A 25 -26.55 93.23 -33.27
C LEU A 25 -26.54 94.46 -32.38
N CYS A 26 -26.18 94.30 -31.11
CA CYS A 26 -26.00 95.45 -30.23
C CYS A 26 -24.70 96.17 -30.61
N PRO A 27 -24.72 97.48 -30.87
CA PRO A 27 -23.52 98.25 -31.17
C PRO A 27 -22.57 98.39 -29.97
N HIS A 28 -23.08 98.27 -28.74
CA HIS A 28 -22.28 98.42 -27.53
C HIS A 28 -21.48 97.16 -27.19
N CYS A 29 -22.08 95.97 -27.31
CA CYS A 29 -21.45 94.71 -26.88
C CYS A 29 -21.33 93.63 -27.95
N GLY A 30 -21.77 93.89 -29.19
CA GLY A 30 -21.69 92.95 -30.30
C GLY A 30 -22.61 91.72 -30.16
N THR A 31 -23.52 91.68 -29.18
CA THR A 31 -24.40 90.52 -28.99
C THR A 31 -25.55 90.53 -30.01
N PRO A 32 -25.82 89.42 -30.72
CA PRO A 32 -26.98 89.32 -31.60
C PRO A 32 -28.29 89.45 -30.81
N GLN A 33 -29.23 90.24 -31.32
CA GLN A 33 -30.45 90.64 -30.60
C GLN A 33 -31.67 89.78 -30.95
N HIS A 34 -31.60 89.02 -32.04
CA HIS A 34 -32.56 87.96 -32.30
C HIS A 34 -32.06 86.68 -31.66
N GLN A 35 -32.87 86.07 -30.78
CA GLN A 35 -32.63 84.71 -30.33
C GLN A 35 -32.61 83.82 -31.58
N SER A 36 -31.42 83.34 -31.95
CA SER A 36 -31.31 82.44 -33.07
C SER A 36 -32.10 81.17 -32.73
N LYS A 37 -32.86 80.64 -33.70
CA LYS A 37 -33.56 79.35 -33.54
C LYS A 37 -32.60 78.21 -33.12
N TRP A 38 -31.29 78.41 -33.31
CA TRP A 38 -30.20 77.56 -32.84
C TRP A 38 -30.05 77.47 -31.32
N HIS A 39 -30.50 78.45 -30.53
CA HIS A 39 -30.45 78.34 -29.07
C HIS A 39 -31.39 77.24 -28.55
N TYR A 40 -32.59 77.10 -29.14
CA TYR A 40 -33.49 76.00 -28.82
C TYR A 40 -32.92 74.66 -29.28
N PHE A 41 -32.33 74.61 -30.48
CA PHE A 41 -31.70 73.40 -31.00
C PHE A 41 -30.53 72.90 -30.13
N THR A 42 -29.64 73.81 -29.69
CA THR A 42 -28.51 73.48 -28.81
C THR A 42 -28.94 73.08 -27.41
N LEU A 43 -30.02 73.68 -26.88
CA LEU A 43 -30.60 73.27 -25.60
C LEU A 43 -31.21 71.86 -25.70
N SER A 44 -31.97 71.57 -26.77
CA SER A 44 -32.51 70.23 -27.03
C SER A 44 -31.40 69.19 -27.21
N LEU A 45 -30.30 69.53 -27.90
CA LEU A 45 -29.15 68.64 -28.07
C LEU A 45 -28.44 68.32 -26.74
N LYS A 46 -28.31 69.28 -25.83
CA LYS A 46 -27.76 69.03 -24.49
C LYS A 46 -28.63 68.09 -23.67
N TRP A 47 -29.95 68.25 -23.72
CA TRP A 47 -30.89 67.36 -23.04
C TRP A 47 -30.90 65.95 -23.63
N ILE A 48 -30.89 65.83 -24.96
CA ILE A 48 -30.76 64.53 -25.63
C ILE A 48 -29.43 63.88 -25.24
N GLY A 49 -28.31 64.61 -25.29
CA GLY A 49 -27.00 64.09 -24.90
C GLY A 49 -26.95 63.62 -23.44
N GLY A 50 -27.49 64.41 -22.51
CA GLY A 50 -27.59 64.03 -21.10
C GLY A 50 -28.46 62.81 -20.85
N PHE A 51 -29.63 62.74 -21.49
CA PHE A 51 -30.52 61.59 -21.40
C PHE A 51 -29.89 60.32 -21.98
N THR A 52 -29.18 60.44 -23.11
CA THR A 52 -28.48 59.32 -23.75
C THR A 52 -27.37 58.78 -22.85
N ALA A 53 -26.58 59.65 -22.20
CA ALA A 53 -25.52 59.24 -21.29
C ALA A 53 -26.06 58.49 -20.06
N ILE A 54 -27.17 58.95 -19.48
CA ILE A 54 -27.85 58.25 -18.37
C ILE A 54 -28.34 56.88 -18.83
N LEU A 55 -28.99 56.81 -19.99
CA LEU A 55 -29.48 55.54 -20.55
C LEU A 55 -28.33 54.55 -20.79
N SER A 56 -27.22 55.01 -21.36
CA SER A 56 -26.02 54.18 -21.57
C SER A 56 -25.43 53.69 -20.25
N LEU A 57 -25.36 54.53 -19.22
CA LEU A 57 -24.89 54.12 -17.89
C LEU A 57 -25.77 53.04 -17.27
N VAL A 58 -27.10 53.19 -17.37
CA VAL A 58 -28.06 52.21 -16.85
C VAL A 58 -27.91 50.87 -17.59
N ILE A 59 -27.73 50.88 -18.91
CA ILE A 59 -27.51 49.66 -19.70
C ILE A 59 -26.21 48.96 -19.27
N VAL A 60 -25.10 49.70 -19.13
CA VAL A 60 -23.81 49.14 -18.68
C VAL A 60 -23.91 48.60 -17.26
N ALA A 61 -24.59 49.31 -16.35
CA ALA A 61 -24.79 48.86 -14.98
C ALA A 61 -25.57 47.54 -14.92
N ASN A 62 -26.64 47.41 -15.71
CA ASN A 62 -27.44 46.18 -15.76
C ASN A 62 -26.65 45.01 -16.37
N GLN A 63 -25.91 45.25 -17.46
CA GLN A 63 -25.02 44.23 -18.05
C GLN A 63 -23.91 43.78 -17.08
N THR A 64 -23.40 44.70 -16.26
CA THR A 64 -22.36 44.37 -15.26
C THR A 64 -22.92 43.51 -14.13
N GLN A 65 -24.16 43.76 -13.69
CA GLN A 65 -24.81 42.92 -12.68
C GLN A 65 -25.06 41.49 -13.17
N GLU A 66 -25.50 41.33 -14.42
CA GLU A 66 -25.67 39.99 -15.03
C GLU A 66 -24.35 39.24 -15.14
N LEU A 67 -23.26 39.91 -15.56
CA LEU A 67 -21.92 39.32 -15.62
C LEU A 67 -21.40 38.91 -14.24
N LEU A 68 -21.61 39.75 -13.22
CA LEU A 68 -21.23 39.43 -11.84
C LEU A 68 -22.01 38.23 -11.30
N GLY A 69 -23.32 38.18 -11.53
CA GLY A 69 -24.15 37.05 -11.14
C GLY A 69 -23.77 35.76 -11.85
N GLN A 70 -23.52 35.81 -13.17
CA GLN A 70 -23.02 34.66 -13.93
C GLN A 70 -21.66 34.18 -13.43
N TRP A 71 -20.75 35.11 -13.10
CA TRP A 71 -19.44 34.76 -12.56
C TRP A 71 -19.56 34.12 -11.17
N GLN A 72 -20.35 34.69 -10.27
CA GLN A 72 -20.61 34.10 -8.93
C GLN A 72 -21.22 32.71 -9.03
N ASN A 73 -22.27 32.54 -9.85
CA ASN A 73 -22.91 31.24 -10.06
C ASN A 73 -21.94 30.22 -10.69
N THR A 74 -21.06 30.67 -11.59
CA THR A 74 -20.02 29.81 -12.18
C THR A 74 -19.00 29.39 -11.12
N GLN A 75 -18.53 30.31 -10.27
CA GLN A 75 -17.60 29.98 -9.19
C GLN A 75 -18.24 29.04 -8.16
N GLU A 76 -19.50 29.28 -7.78
CA GLU A 76 -20.24 28.40 -6.88
C GLU A 76 -20.37 26.99 -7.48
N THR A 77 -20.78 26.88 -8.75
CA THR A 77 -20.87 25.59 -9.44
C THR A 77 -19.51 24.90 -9.55
N VAL A 78 -18.43 25.65 -9.81
CA VAL A 78 -17.06 25.10 -9.85
C VAL A 78 -16.67 24.55 -8.48
N ASN A 79 -16.94 25.29 -7.40
CA ASN A 79 -16.66 24.87 -6.03
C ASN A 79 -17.46 23.62 -5.65
N GLU A 80 -18.75 23.57 -5.96
CA GLU A 80 -19.59 22.39 -5.73
C GLU A 80 -19.02 21.14 -6.43
N ARG A 81 -18.51 21.29 -7.66
CA ARG A 81 -17.90 20.18 -8.41
C ARG A 81 -16.58 19.74 -7.79
N VAL A 82 -15.75 20.69 -7.34
CA VAL A 82 -14.49 20.40 -6.65
C VAL A 82 -14.75 19.67 -5.33
N GLU A 83 -15.71 20.12 -4.53
CA GLU A 83 -16.11 19.44 -3.29
C GLU A 83 -16.71 18.05 -3.56
N GLY A 84 -17.56 17.91 -4.58
CA GLY A 84 -18.06 16.61 -5.04
C GLY A 84 -16.93 15.67 -5.46
N ALA A 85 -15.89 16.19 -6.10
CA ALA A 85 -14.70 15.42 -6.45
C ALA A 85 -13.91 14.97 -5.21
N LYS A 86 -13.78 15.83 -4.19
CA LYS A 86 -13.12 15.50 -2.91
C LYS A 86 -13.86 14.35 -2.21
N LEU A 87 -15.19 14.41 -2.13
CA LEU A 87 -16.01 13.33 -1.56
C LEU A 87 -15.87 12.01 -2.32
N GLN A 88 -15.87 12.04 -3.66
CA GLN A 88 -15.66 10.85 -4.49
C GLN A 88 -14.26 10.27 -4.30
N TRP A 89 -13.25 11.12 -4.17
CA TRP A 89 -11.88 10.70 -3.87
C TRP A 89 -11.76 10.03 -2.49
N GLU A 90 -12.42 10.55 -1.46
CA GLU A 90 -12.41 9.98 -0.10
C GLU A 90 -12.95 8.55 -0.07
N ILE A 91 -14.00 8.25 -0.86
CA ILE A 91 -14.54 6.90 -1.00
C ILE A 91 -13.78 6.02 -2.01
N GLY A 92 -12.75 6.56 -2.68
CA GLY A 92 -11.91 5.86 -3.64
C GLY A 92 -12.42 5.80 -5.08
N ASP A 93 -13.46 6.58 -5.43
CA ASP A 93 -13.95 6.74 -6.81
C ASP A 93 -13.14 7.82 -7.57
N PHE A 94 -11.93 7.45 -7.98
CA PHE A 94 -11.06 8.34 -8.75
C PHE A 94 -11.67 8.76 -10.08
N ASN A 95 -12.37 7.84 -10.76
CA ASN A 95 -12.95 8.13 -12.06
C ASN A 95 -14.07 9.17 -11.95
N GLY A 96 -14.96 9.02 -10.96
CA GLY A 96 -15.96 10.03 -10.64
C GLY A 96 -15.31 11.38 -10.31
N ALA A 97 -14.30 11.39 -9.45
CA ALA A 97 -13.61 12.62 -9.05
C ALA A 97 -12.99 13.36 -10.25
N PHE A 98 -12.31 12.65 -11.16
CA PHE A 98 -11.81 13.24 -12.41
C PHE A 98 -12.92 13.77 -13.32
N GLN A 99 -14.08 13.10 -13.38
CA GLN A 99 -15.22 13.59 -14.16
C GLN A 99 -15.78 14.90 -13.60
N GLN A 100 -15.92 15.02 -12.27
CA GLN A 100 -16.36 16.26 -11.63
C GLN A 100 -15.37 17.40 -11.90
N LEU A 101 -14.07 17.16 -11.76
CA LEU A 101 -13.03 18.14 -12.06
C LEU A 101 -13.02 18.56 -13.53
N LYS A 102 -13.21 17.62 -14.45
CA LYS A 102 -13.35 17.91 -15.87
C LYS A 102 -14.55 18.81 -16.15
N GLN A 103 -15.68 18.61 -15.46
CA GLN A 103 -16.86 19.48 -15.56
C GLN A 103 -16.57 20.87 -14.98
N ALA A 104 -15.90 20.95 -13.81
CA ALA A 104 -15.47 22.21 -13.20
C ALA A 104 -14.57 23.02 -14.16
N LEU A 105 -13.55 22.37 -14.73
CA LEU A 105 -12.62 22.99 -15.68
C LEU A 105 -13.25 23.32 -17.04
N LYS A 106 -14.42 22.75 -17.37
CA LYS A 106 -15.20 23.16 -18.54
C LYS A 106 -15.95 24.46 -18.28
N LEU A 107 -16.40 24.69 -17.05
CA LEU A 107 -17.09 25.91 -16.63
C LEU A 107 -16.10 27.07 -16.45
N ASP A 108 -15.01 26.82 -15.72
CA ASP A 108 -13.91 27.77 -15.55
C ASP A 108 -12.57 27.06 -15.81
N PRO A 109 -12.05 27.12 -17.05
CA PRO A 109 -10.74 26.56 -17.37
C PRO A 109 -9.60 27.14 -16.54
N SER A 110 -9.75 28.35 -15.98
CA SER A 110 -8.73 29.06 -15.21
C SER A 110 -8.77 28.79 -13.70
N SER A 111 -9.77 28.02 -13.22
CA SER A 111 -9.91 27.70 -11.80
C SER A 111 -8.63 27.04 -11.25
N SER A 112 -7.93 27.79 -10.40
CA SER A 112 -6.67 27.34 -9.80
C SER A 112 -6.89 26.19 -8.81
N GLU A 113 -8.01 26.20 -8.09
CA GLU A 113 -8.38 25.14 -7.16
C GLU A 113 -8.65 23.82 -7.88
N ALA A 114 -9.48 23.83 -8.94
CA ALA A 114 -9.79 22.63 -9.70
C ALA A 114 -8.53 22.03 -10.33
N ARG A 115 -7.64 22.86 -10.92
CA ARG A 115 -6.37 22.39 -11.48
C ARG A 115 -5.43 21.83 -10.42
N LYS A 116 -5.32 22.48 -9.26
CA LYS A 116 -4.48 21.99 -8.15
C LYS A 116 -4.98 20.64 -7.66
N PHE A 117 -6.29 20.50 -7.43
CA PHE A 117 -6.86 19.25 -6.94
C PHE A 117 -6.76 18.12 -7.98
N GLU A 118 -6.87 18.42 -9.28
CA GLU A 118 -6.65 17.44 -10.35
C GLU A 118 -5.22 16.87 -10.35
N VAL A 119 -4.22 17.71 -10.08
CA VAL A 119 -2.81 17.29 -9.95
C VAL A 119 -2.61 16.42 -8.70
N GLU A 120 -3.17 16.83 -7.56
CA GLU A 120 -3.13 16.05 -6.31
C GLU A 120 -3.78 14.68 -6.49
N LEU A 121 -4.95 14.64 -7.14
CA LEU A 121 -5.69 13.42 -7.45
C LEU A 121 -4.90 12.50 -8.37
N ALA A 122 -4.23 13.04 -9.40
CA ALA A 122 -3.37 12.26 -10.30
C ALA A 122 -2.17 11.64 -9.57
N MET A 123 -1.50 12.40 -8.72
CA MET A 123 -0.40 11.89 -7.90
C MET A 123 -0.86 10.79 -6.92
N GLU A 124 -2.01 10.98 -6.28
CA GLU A 124 -2.59 9.97 -5.39
C GLU A 124 -3.00 8.69 -6.13
N GLN A 125 -3.64 8.81 -7.30
CA GLN A 125 -4.00 7.65 -8.11
C GLN A 125 -2.76 6.83 -8.49
N LEU A 126 -1.65 7.48 -8.88
CA LEU A 126 -0.38 6.80 -9.17
C LEU A 126 0.18 6.05 -7.95
N ARG A 127 0.12 6.65 -6.75
CA ARG A 127 0.54 6.00 -5.50
C ARG A 127 -0.33 4.79 -5.16
N ARG A 128 -1.63 4.82 -5.48
CA ARG A 128 -2.54 3.68 -5.26
C ARG A 128 -2.38 2.58 -6.30
N ILE A 129 -2.16 2.91 -7.58
CA ILE A 129 -1.86 1.91 -8.62
C ILE A 129 -0.62 1.10 -8.22
N MET A 130 0.42 1.79 -7.77
CA MET A 130 1.63 1.15 -7.23
C MET A 130 1.33 0.17 -6.09
N ALA A 131 0.41 0.55 -5.20
CA ALA A 131 0.00 -0.30 -4.10
C ALA A 131 -0.77 -1.56 -4.54
N ALA A 132 -1.40 -1.52 -5.72
CA ALA A 132 -2.23 -2.61 -6.26
C ALA A 132 -1.45 -3.56 -7.18
N ASP A 133 -0.44 -3.06 -7.92
CA ASP A 133 0.49 -3.85 -8.77
C ASP A 133 1.12 -5.04 -8.00
N GLU A 134 1.23 -4.91 -6.67
CA GLU A 134 1.71 -5.96 -5.77
C GLU A 134 0.84 -7.24 -5.73
N ARG A 135 -0.44 -7.16 -6.06
CA ARG A 135 -1.42 -8.25 -5.87
C ARG A 135 -1.85 -8.91 -7.19
N TYR A 136 -0.93 -9.06 -8.14
CA TYR A 136 -1.14 -9.79 -9.40
C TYR A 136 -2.25 -9.22 -10.31
N LYS A 137 -2.63 -7.95 -10.15
CA LYS A 137 -3.52 -7.32 -11.14
C LYS A 137 -2.70 -6.89 -12.35
N PRO A 138 -3.05 -7.36 -13.57
CA PRO A 138 -2.40 -6.92 -14.80
C PRO A 138 -2.47 -5.38 -14.89
N ILE A 139 -1.33 -4.71 -15.10
CA ILE A 139 -1.25 -3.24 -15.26
C ILE A 139 -2.11 -2.78 -16.45
N GLU A 140 -2.38 -3.68 -17.40
CA GLU A 140 -3.27 -3.54 -18.54
C GLU A 140 -4.69 -3.13 -18.16
N GLN A 141 -5.11 -3.30 -16.90
CA GLN A 141 -6.41 -2.85 -16.41
C GLN A 141 -6.52 -1.33 -16.24
N TYR A 142 -5.40 -0.59 -16.31
CA TYR A 142 -5.37 0.86 -16.11
C TYR A 142 -5.17 1.61 -17.44
N GLN A 143 -6.26 1.79 -18.21
CA GLN A 143 -6.26 2.55 -19.47
C GLN A 143 -5.64 3.96 -19.33
N SER A 144 -5.85 4.63 -18.19
CA SER A 144 -5.31 5.96 -17.91
C SER A 144 -3.78 6.03 -17.92
N ILE A 145 -3.09 4.92 -17.64
CA ILE A 145 -1.63 4.81 -17.72
C ILE A 145 -1.19 4.68 -19.19
N GLN A 146 -1.86 3.79 -19.94
CA GLN A 146 -1.53 3.54 -21.35
C GLN A 146 -1.74 4.79 -22.21
N GLU A 147 -2.87 5.47 -22.01
CA GLU A 147 -3.25 6.70 -22.74
C GLU A 147 -2.52 7.96 -22.24
N ASN A 148 -1.69 7.84 -21.21
CA ASN A 148 -0.94 8.96 -20.62
C ASN A 148 -1.82 10.14 -20.15
N GLN A 149 -3.08 9.89 -19.79
CA GLN A 149 -4.01 10.93 -19.33
C GLN A 149 -3.48 11.62 -18.06
N LEU A 150 -2.93 10.83 -17.14
CA LEU A 150 -2.32 11.34 -15.90
C LEU A 150 -1.07 12.19 -16.20
N GLY A 151 -0.28 11.80 -17.20
CA GLY A 151 0.91 12.56 -17.60
C GLY A 151 0.55 13.96 -18.07
N LEU A 152 -0.52 14.12 -18.86
CA LEU A 152 -0.97 15.43 -19.33
C LEU A 152 -1.36 16.38 -18.18
N VAL A 153 -2.09 15.88 -17.18
CA VAL A 153 -2.44 16.63 -15.97
C VAL A 153 -1.18 17.05 -15.22
N LEU A 154 -0.25 16.12 -15.01
CA LEU A 154 0.99 16.37 -14.29
C LEU A 154 1.90 17.36 -15.02
N TYR A 155 2.10 17.24 -16.33
CA TYR A 155 2.90 18.20 -17.10
C TYR A 155 2.32 19.62 -17.02
N ARG A 156 1.00 19.77 -17.13
CA ARG A 156 0.34 21.07 -16.96
C ARG A 156 0.55 21.62 -15.55
N GLY A 157 0.38 20.78 -14.53
CA GLY A 157 0.61 21.15 -13.13
C GLY A 157 2.04 21.61 -12.86
N ALA A 158 3.03 20.92 -13.44
CA ALA A 158 4.45 21.22 -13.28
C ALA A 158 4.83 22.63 -13.77
N VAL A 159 4.17 23.13 -14.82
CA VAL A 159 4.43 24.48 -15.38
C VAL A 159 4.01 25.57 -14.39
N SER A 160 2.89 25.38 -13.69
CA SER A 160 2.34 26.36 -12.74
C SER A 160 2.82 26.20 -11.30
N ALA A 161 3.51 25.11 -10.97
CA ALA A 161 3.95 24.82 -9.62
C ALA A 161 5.21 25.61 -9.23
N THR A 162 5.38 25.83 -7.92
CA THR A 162 6.65 26.24 -7.30
C THR A 162 7.72 25.17 -7.54
N ASP A 163 8.99 25.46 -7.30
CA ASP A 163 10.07 24.48 -7.54
C ASP A 163 9.90 23.20 -6.70
N GLU A 164 9.48 23.31 -5.43
CA GLU A 164 9.16 22.15 -4.58
C GLU A 164 7.99 21.32 -5.13
N GLY A 165 6.91 22.00 -5.54
CA GLY A 165 5.74 21.34 -6.14
C GLY A 165 6.10 20.68 -7.47
N ARG A 166 6.89 21.38 -8.30
CA ARG A 166 7.38 20.88 -9.59
C ARG A 166 8.29 19.68 -9.41
N ALA A 167 9.19 19.69 -8.43
CA ALA A 167 10.02 18.54 -8.08
C ALA A 167 9.17 17.31 -7.72
N THR A 168 8.14 17.52 -6.89
CA THR A 168 7.20 16.45 -6.51
C THR A 168 6.43 15.91 -7.72
N ILE A 169 5.94 16.77 -8.60
CA ILE A 169 5.25 16.37 -9.83
C ILE A 169 6.19 15.61 -10.78
N MET A 170 7.44 16.07 -10.93
CA MET A 170 8.45 15.40 -11.74
C MET A 170 8.77 13.99 -11.21
N ALA A 171 8.84 13.81 -9.89
CA ALA A 171 8.97 12.47 -9.31
C ALA A 171 7.82 11.54 -9.71
N HIS A 172 6.58 12.03 -9.67
CA HIS A 172 5.41 11.25 -10.07
C HIS A 172 5.35 10.99 -11.59
N LEU A 173 5.85 11.90 -12.42
CA LEU A 173 6.05 11.66 -13.86
C LEU A 173 7.07 10.54 -14.11
N GLY A 174 8.20 10.54 -13.40
CA GLY A 174 9.17 9.44 -13.48
C GLY A 174 8.57 8.10 -13.06
N TRP A 175 7.69 8.12 -12.06
CA TRP A 175 6.95 6.92 -11.64
C TRP A 175 5.92 6.47 -12.67
N LEU A 176 5.18 7.39 -13.28
CA LEU A 176 4.27 7.09 -14.38
C LEU A 176 5.02 6.43 -15.55
N ASP A 177 6.21 6.91 -15.88
CA ASP A 177 7.03 6.28 -16.93
C ASP A 177 7.48 4.86 -16.57
N ILE A 178 7.75 4.56 -15.29
CA ILE A 178 8.01 3.19 -14.84
C ILE A 178 6.79 2.30 -15.06
N LEU A 179 5.59 2.78 -14.70
CA LEU A 179 4.35 2.03 -14.88
C LEU A 179 4.08 1.76 -16.36
N ARG A 180 4.25 2.78 -17.22
CA ARG A 180 4.12 2.66 -18.67
C ARG A 180 5.14 1.70 -19.26
N HIS A 181 6.39 1.75 -18.79
CA HIS A 181 7.43 0.80 -19.22
C HIS A 181 7.05 -0.65 -18.90
N ARG A 182 6.51 -0.91 -17.70
CA ARG A 182 6.01 -2.24 -17.33
C ARG A 182 4.81 -2.69 -18.17
N SER A 183 4.02 -1.76 -18.70
CA SER A 183 2.95 -2.03 -19.67
C SER A 183 3.46 -2.23 -21.11
N GLY A 184 4.78 -2.27 -21.33
CA GLY A 184 5.37 -2.50 -22.65
C GLY A 184 5.63 -1.23 -23.47
N VAL A 185 5.49 -0.03 -22.90
CA VAL A 185 5.87 1.22 -23.59
C VAL A 185 7.40 1.36 -23.57
N GLU A 186 8.02 1.34 -24.74
CA GLU A 186 9.47 1.49 -24.91
C GLU A 186 9.90 2.95 -25.09
N GLY A 187 11.21 3.22 -25.03
CA GLY A 187 11.78 4.55 -25.32
C GLY A 187 11.58 5.63 -24.26
N LEU A 188 11.09 5.27 -23.07
CA LEU A 188 10.84 6.22 -21.97
C LEU A 188 12.15 6.59 -21.25
N ASN A 189 12.35 7.89 -20.98
CA ASN A 189 13.49 8.38 -20.22
C ASN A 189 13.15 8.58 -18.74
N ILE A 190 12.97 7.45 -18.03
CA ILE A 190 12.54 7.41 -16.63
C ILE A 190 13.46 8.23 -15.71
N ASP A 191 14.78 8.14 -15.91
CA ASP A 191 15.77 8.82 -15.07
C ASP A 191 15.73 10.35 -15.18
N LEU A 192 15.37 10.88 -16.35
CA LEU A 192 15.35 12.32 -16.59
C LEU A 192 14.38 13.02 -15.64
N HIS A 193 13.23 12.42 -15.38
CA HIS A 193 12.24 12.99 -14.48
C HIS A 193 12.72 13.01 -13.03
N PHE A 194 13.36 11.94 -12.55
CA PHE A 194 13.88 11.91 -11.19
C PHE A 194 15.11 12.80 -10.99
N SER A 195 16.02 12.85 -11.97
CA SER A 195 17.16 13.77 -11.93
C SER A 195 16.70 15.22 -11.87
N LYS A 196 15.79 15.65 -12.76
CA LYS A 196 15.19 16.98 -12.71
C LYS A 196 14.48 17.27 -11.39
N ALA A 197 13.79 16.29 -10.83
CA ALA A 197 13.16 16.45 -9.52
C ALA A 197 14.19 16.74 -8.42
N LEU A 198 15.32 16.00 -8.41
CA LEU A 198 16.39 16.19 -7.42
C LEU A 198 17.29 17.41 -7.70
N GLU A 199 17.33 17.92 -8.93
CA GLU A 199 17.96 19.22 -9.24
C GLU A 199 17.16 20.38 -8.64
N LEU A 200 15.82 20.31 -8.72
CA LEU A 200 14.92 21.31 -8.15
C LEU A 200 14.87 21.22 -6.62
N ASP A 201 14.79 20.00 -6.08
CA ASP A 201 14.76 19.73 -4.64
C ASP A 201 15.54 18.43 -4.32
N PRO A 202 16.81 18.54 -3.89
CA PRO A 202 17.64 17.39 -3.54
C PRO A 202 17.07 16.52 -2.42
N ASN A 203 16.18 17.09 -1.60
CA ASN A 203 15.52 16.43 -0.49
C ASN A 203 14.08 16.04 -0.84
N ASN A 204 13.68 16.01 -2.12
CA ASN A 204 12.31 15.63 -2.45
C ASN A 204 12.02 14.18 -2.03
N LEU A 205 11.06 13.98 -1.11
CA LEU A 205 10.73 12.66 -0.55
C LEU A 205 10.38 11.65 -1.64
N TYR A 206 9.51 12.05 -2.57
CA TYR A 206 8.99 11.15 -3.60
C TYR A 206 10.06 10.83 -4.63
N ALA A 207 10.85 11.81 -5.08
CA ALA A 207 11.93 11.57 -6.02
C ALA A 207 12.95 10.57 -5.46
N ASN A 208 13.37 10.78 -4.20
CA ASN A 208 14.30 9.89 -3.52
C ASN A 208 13.70 8.48 -3.36
N ALA A 209 12.47 8.34 -2.84
CA ALA A 209 11.86 7.02 -2.60
C ALA A 209 11.50 6.26 -3.89
N MET A 210 10.88 6.94 -4.86
CA MET A 210 10.44 6.33 -6.12
C MET A 210 11.64 5.93 -6.99
N TRP A 211 12.64 6.82 -7.14
CA TRP A 211 13.82 6.48 -7.92
C TRP A 211 14.62 5.36 -7.27
N ALA A 212 14.81 5.41 -5.95
CA ALA A 212 15.45 4.32 -5.21
C ALA A 212 14.77 2.97 -5.45
N SER A 213 13.44 2.94 -5.52
CA SER A 213 12.69 1.70 -5.75
C SER A 213 12.85 1.12 -7.16
N TRP A 214 13.17 1.98 -8.12
CA TRP A 214 13.38 1.63 -9.52
C TRP A 214 14.76 1.06 -9.78
N LEU A 215 15.79 1.63 -9.13
CA LEU A 215 17.20 1.29 -9.40
C LEU A 215 17.52 -0.22 -9.39
N PRO A 216 17.04 -1.03 -8.41
CA PRO A 216 17.31 -2.47 -8.42
C PRO A 216 16.62 -3.24 -9.55
N LYS A 217 15.54 -2.71 -10.12
CA LYS A 217 14.69 -3.38 -11.13
C LYS A 217 15.05 -3.03 -12.57
N ARG A 218 15.89 -2.02 -12.77
CA ARG A 218 16.10 -1.35 -14.06
C ARG A 218 16.73 -2.23 -15.15
N PHE A 219 17.47 -3.28 -14.80
CA PHE A 219 18.25 -4.05 -15.77
C PHE A 219 18.28 -5.54 -15.48
N ASN A 220 18.56 -6.30 -16.55
CA ASN A 220 18.73 -7.75 -16.58
C ASN A 220 19.35 -8.26 -15.26
N PRO A 221 18.75 -9.25 -14.57
CA PRO A 221 19.28 -9.80 -13.32
C PRO A 221 20.70 -10.39 -13.42
N ALA A 222 21.35 -10.40 -14.58
CA ALA A 222 22.76 -10.72 -14.74
C ALA A 222 23.73 -9.52 -14.52
N GLU A 223 23.27 -8.27 -14.55
CA GLU A 223 24.09 -7.04 -14.44
C GLU A 223 23.86 -6.29 -13.12
N TYR A 224 23.97 -7.03 -12.01
CA TYR A 224 24.05 -6.45 -10.68
C TYR A 224 25.46 -5.91 -10.42
N THR A 225 25.56 -4.60 -10.14
CA THR A 225 26.75 -4.04 -9.48
C THR A 225 26.36 -3.57 -8.09
N GLU A 226 27.22 -3.83 -7.10
CA GLU A 226 27.05 -3.44 -5.70
C GLU A 226 26.71 -1.95 -5.54
N ASP A 227 27.24 -1.13 -6.46
CA ASP A 227 27.01 0.32 -6.57
C ASP A 227 25.52 0.71 -6.67
N LYS A 228 24.70 -0.10 -7.35
CA LYS A 228 23.27 0.23 -7.57
C LYS A 228 22.44 0.08 -6.29
N ILE A 229 22.71 -0.96 -5.51
CA ILE A 229 22.07 -1.16 -4.20
C ILE A 229 22.54 -0.05 -3.25
N ALA A 230 23.84 0.24 -3.24
CA ALA A 230 24.39 1.34 -2.44
C ALA A 230 23.73 2.70 -2.79
N LEU A 231 23.53 2.99 -4.08
CA LEU A 231 22.85 4.21 -4.53
C LEU A 231 21.37 4.23 -4.12
N SER A 232 20.65 3.12 -4.30
CA SER A 232 19.25 3.01 -3.86
C SER A 232 19.11 3.21 -2.35
N ARG A 233 19.98 2.58 -1.55
CA ARG A 233 20.05 2.80 -0.09
C ARG A 233 20.28 4.27 0.26
N LYS A 234 21.19 4.96 -0.43
CA LYS A 234 21.47 6.39 -0.21
C LYS A 234 20.22 7.25 -0.42
N TYR A 235 19.48 7.02 -1.50
CA TYR A 235 18.24 7.76 -1.76
C TYR A 235 17.15 7.43 -0.75
N PHE A 236 16.94 6.16 -0.38
CA PHE A 236 15.99 5.82 0.67
C PHE A 236 16.36 6.41 2.02
N ALA A 237 17.64 6.45 2.38
CA ALA A 237 18.10 7.08 3.62
C ALA A 237 17.74 8.57 3.65
N ARG A 238 17.92 9.30 2.53
CA ARG A 238 17.49 10.71 2.41
C ARG A 238 15.97 10.88 2.55
N ALA A 239 15.18 9.97 1.97
CA ALA A 239 13.73 10.00 2.13
C ALA A 239 13.30 9.76 3.58
N LEU A 240 13.94 8.80 4.28
CA LEU A 240 13.66 8.47 5.68
C LEU A 240 14.09 9.58 6.66
N GLN A 241 15.14 10.35 6.35
CA GLN A 241 15.62 11.46 7.18
C GLN A 241 14.59 12.57 7.38
N GLN A 242 13.63 12.71 6.46
CA GLN A 242 12.60 13.75 6.56
C GLN A 242 11.52 13.44 7.60
N ASN A 243 11.42 12.19 8.05
CA ASN A 243 10.40 11.68 8.96
C ASN A 243 8.93 11.96 8.54
N LYS A 244 8.71 12.40 7.29
CA LYS A 244 7.39 12.52 6.66
C LYS A 244 7.10 11.23 5.93
N GLN A 245 5.84 10.78 5.92
CA GLN A 245 5.39 9.64 5.11
C GLN A 245 6.30 8.40 5.24
N ARG A 246 6.87 8.17 6.43
CA ARG A 246 7.85 7.09 6.68
C ARG A 246 7.31 5.73 6.23
N ARG A 247 6.03 5.49 6.51
CA ARG A 247 5.24 4.36 6.03
C ARG A 247 5.37 4.12 4.52
N TYR A 248 5.15 5.17 3.73
CA TYR A 248 5.26 5.11 2.28
C TYR A 248 6.70 4.76 1.84
N VAL A 249 7.71 5.36 2.46
CA VAL A 249 9.12 5.11 2.12
C VAL A 249 9.53 3.65 2.44
N ARG A 250 9.13 3.12 3.61
CA ARG A 250 9.39 1.71 3.98
C ARG A 250 8.69 0.74 3.03
N ARG A 251 7.46 1.03 2.63
CA ARG A 251 6.79 0.27 1.56
C ARG A 251 7.64 0.24 0.30
N MET A 252 8.09 1.41 -0.16
CA MET A 252 8.92 1.50 -1.37
C MET A 252 10.24 0.74 -1.26
N GLN A 253 10.89 0.78 -0.09
CA GLN A 253 12.08 -0.04 0.18
C GLN A 253 11.78 -1.53 0.04
N ILE A 254 10.74 -2.03 0.71
CA ILE A 254 10.37 -3.45 0.65
C ILE A 254 10.11 -3.86 -0.81
N LEU A 255 9.36 -3.06 -1.57
CA LEU A 255 9.09 -3.31 -2.99
C LEU A 255 10.33 -3.31 -3.87
N ALA A 256 11.28 -2.41 -3.61
CA ALA A 256 12.55 -2.35 -4.32
C ALA A 256 13.32 -3.66 -4.15
N TYR A 257 13.27 -4.20 -2.94
CA TYR A 257 14.13 -5.29 -2.48
C TYR A 257 13.42 -6.64 -2.35
N GLN A 258 12.21 -6.82 -2.88
CA GLN A 258 11.46 -8.09 -2.84
C GLN A 258 12.23 -9.31 -3.33
N LYS A 259 13.22 -9.14 -4.23
CA LYS A 259 14.09 -10.21 -4.74
C LYS A 259 15.48 -10.24 -4.06
N HIS A 260 15.71 -9.34 -3.10
CA HIS A 260 16.98 -9.03 -2.44
C HIS A 260 16.88 -9.31 -0.94
N ASP A 261 16.78 -10.57 -0.61
CA ASP A 261 16.45 -11.00 0.73
C ASP A 261 17.38 -10.42 1.83
N LEU A 262 18.69 -10.29 1.61
CA LEU A 262 19.61 -9.66 2.57
C LEU A 262 19.27 -8.18 2.84
N GLU A 263 18.89 -7.42 1.79
CA GLU A 263 18.41 -6.06 1.98
C GLU A 263 17.12 -6.00 2.77
N LEU A 264 16.21 -6.95 2.51
CA LEU A 264 14.98 -7.05 3.28
C LEU A 264 15.29 -7.29 4.75
N LEU A 265 16.18 -8.21 5.12
CA LEU A 265 16.53 -8.40 6.55
C LEU A 265 17.11 -7.15 7.16
N ARG A 266 17.99 -6.46 6.44
CA ARG A 266 18.59 -5.21 6.91
C ARG A 266 17.50 -4.18 7.21
N ILE A 267 16.54 -4.03 6.30
CA ILE A 267 15.39 -3.14 6.47
C ILE A 267 14.50 -3.60 7.64
N GLY A 268 14.20 -4.89 7.74
CA GLY A 268 13.41 -5.44 8.83
C GLY A 268 14.08 -5.22 10.20
N HIS A 269 15.40 -5.41 10.27
CA HIS A 269 16.18 -5.18 11.47
C HIS A 269 16.20 -3.71 11.86
N GLU A 270 16.47 -2.79 10.91
CA GLU A 270 16.37 -1.34 11.13
C GLU A 270 14.98 -0.95 11.68
N MET A 271 13.93 -1.52 11.08
CA MET A 271 12.55 -1.27 11.51
C MET A 271 12.28 -1.81 12.91
N SER A 272 12.84 -2.98 13.28
CA SER A 272 12.72 -3.52 14.64
C SER A 272 13.44 -2.65 15.67
N GLN A 273 14.62 -2.12 15.32
CA GLN A 273 15.39 -1.23 16.20
C GLN A 273 14.66 0.10 16.41
N ALA A 274 13.95 0.58 15.40
CA ALA A 274 13.22 1.84 15.43
C ALA A 274 11.75 1.70 15.88
N GLY A 275 11.23 0.49 16.12
CA GLY A 275 9.85 0.27 16.56
C GLY A 275 8.78 0.59 15.51
N GLU A 276 9.09 0.47 14.22
CA GLU A 276 8.26 1.01 13.11
C GLU A 276 7.09 0.11 12.66
N PHE A 277 6.78 -0.98 13.36
CA PHE A 277 5.87 -2.01 12.85
C PHE A 277 4.37 -1.68 12.88
N PRO A 278 3.80 -1.09 13.95
CA PRO A 278 2.35 -0.92 14.07
C PRO A 278 1.76 -0.03 12.96
N GLU A 279 2.54 0.95 12.49
CA GLU A 279 2.15 1.88 11.44
C GLU A 279 2.07 1.23 10.06
N LEU A 280 2.62 0.03 9.91
CA LEU A 280 2.87 -0.64 8.65
C LEU A 280 1.89 -1.78 8.37
N GLN A 281 0.99 -2.16 9.28
CA GLN A 281 -0.02 -3.19 8.97
C GLN A 281 -0.98 -2.72 7.85
N PRO A 282 -1.33 -3.56 6.85
CA PRO A 282 -1.01 -4.98 6.66
C PRO A 282 0.15 -5.23 5.67
N TYR A 283 1.31 -4.58 5.83
CA TYR A 283 2.44 -4.82 4.93
C TYR A 283 2.94 -6.25 5.04
N PRO A 284 3.45 -6.79 3.92
CA PRO A 284 3.83 -8.18 3.89
C PRO A 284 5.14 -8.26 4.67
N THR A 285 5.07 -8.74 5.90
CA THR A 285 6.23 -9.40 6.52
C THR A 285 6.53 -10.71 5.86
N GLN A 286 5.63 -11.19 5.00
CA GLN A 286 5.81 -12.37 4.17
C GLN A 286 7.25 -12.48 3.62
N PRO A 287 7.88 -11.44 3.04
CA PRO A 287 9.25 -11.53 2.56
C PRO A 287 10.28 -11.73 3.69
N PHE A 288 10.08 -11.13 4.87
CA PHE A 288 10.94 -11.35 6.03
C PHE A 288 10.76 -12.76 6.62
N VAL A 289 9.51 -13.22 6.72
CA VAL A 289 9.18 -14.56 7.21
C VAL A 289 9.69 -15.63 6.24
N ASP A 290 9.43 -15.50 4.94
CA ASP A 290 9.87 -16.44 3.90
C ASP A 290 11.38 -16.60 3.87
N LEU A 291 12.08 -15.49 4.13
CA LEU A 291 13.51 -15.47 4.14
C LEU A 291 14.11 -16.10 5.40
N ILE A 292 13.60 -15.73 6.58
CA ILE A 292 14.06 -16.30 7.85
C ILE A 292 13.78 -17.81 7.87
N SER A 293 12.58 -18.20 7.43
CA SER A 293 12.11 -19.58 7.44
C SER A 293 12.78 -20.52 6.46
N GLN A 294 13.54 -19.99 5.49
CA GLN A 294 14.09 -20.77 4.38
C GLN A 294 13.01 -21.51 3.57
N ALA A 295 11.74 -21.14 3.69
CA ALA A 295 10.64 -21.72 2.92
C ALA A 295 10.70 -21.32 1.43
N HIS A 296 11.44 -20.25 1.10
CA HIS A 296 11.61 -19.82 -0.27
C HIS A 296 12.55 -20.79 -1.05
N PRO A 297 12.19 -21.27 -2.25
CA PRO A 297 12.96 -22.23 -3.05
C PRO A 297 14.33 -21.73 -3.52
N ARG A 298 14.65 -20.46 -3.26
CA ARG A 298 15.99 -19.92 -3.48
C ARG A 298 16.82 -20.37 -2.28
N LYS A 299 17.53 -21.50 -2.41
CA LYS A 299 18.53 -21.96 -1.43
C LYS A 299 19.48 -20.81 -1.08
N ARG A 300 19.17 -20.05 -0.04
CA ARG A 300 20.08 -19.09 0.57
C ARG A 300 20.52 -19.70 1.88
N SER A 301 21.83 -19.88 2.02
CA SER A 301 22.39 -20.56 3.18
C SER A 301 22.23 -19.67 4.41
N TRP A 302 21.85 -20.31 5.52
CA TRP A 302 21.96 -19.77 6.88
C TRP A 302 23.29 -19.03 7.11
N GLU A 303 24.37 -19.47 6.47
CA GLU A 303 25.69 -18.85 6.49
C GLU A 303 25.70 -17.39 6.01
N ALA A 304 25.00 -17.07 4.92
CA ALA A 304 24.93 -15.70 4.41
C ALA A 304 24.23 -14.76 5.41
N LEU A 305 23.27 -15.27 6.16
CA LEU A 305 22.60 -14.53 7.22
C LEU A 305 23.54 -14.23 8.39
N THR A 306 24.24 -15.25 8.87
CA THR A 306 25.16 -15.13 10.01
C THR A 306 26.46 -14.40 9.67
N GLN A 307 26.77 -14.20 8.38
CA GLN A 307 27.88 -13.35 7.94
C GLN A 307 27.51 -11.85 8.04
N GLN A 308 26.24 -11.50 7.86
CA GLN A 308 25.80 -10.10 7.85
C GLN A 308 25.20 -9.63 9.17
N PHE A 309 24.59 -10.55 9.92
CA PHE A 309 23.93 -10.26 11.18
C PHE A 309 24.55 -11.12 12.27
N SER A 310 24.80 -10.51 13.43
CA SER A 310 25.12 -11.27 14.63
C SER A 310 23.94 -12.16 15.02
N LEU A 311 24.24 -13.27 15.70
CA LEU A 311 23.20 -14.16 16.20
C LEU A 311 22.24 -13.43 17.18
N GLN A 312 22.73 -12.42 17.90
CA GLN A 312 21.89 -11.64 18.81
C GLN A 312 20.91 -10.72 18.06
N GLU A 313 21.34 -10.08 16.96
CA GLU A 313 20.45 -9.29 16.09
C GLU A 313 19.38 -10.17 15.43
N LEU A 314 19.77 -11.36 14.95
CA LEU A 314 18.82 -12.34 14.41
C LEU A 314 17.81 -12.78 15.48
N LEU A 315 18.24 -12.99 16.73
CA LEU A 315 17.35 -13.37 17.82
C LEU A 315 16.32 -12.25 18.08
N ILE A 316 16.79 -11.02 18.30
CA ILE A 316 15.95 -9.84 18.52
C ILE A 316 14.94 -9.69 17.38
N PHE A 317 15.40 -9.82 16.14
CA PHE A 317 14.53 -9.69 14.97
C PHE A 317 13.46 -10.79 14.91
N THR A 318 13.81 -12.05 15.20
CA THR A 318 12.82 -13.14 15.26
C THR A 318 11.84 -12.99 16.41
N GLU A 319 12.26 -12.48 17.57
CA GLU A 319 11.39 -12.24 18.72
C GLU A 319 10.43 -11.09 18.46
N TRP A 320 10.93 -10.01 17.85
CA TRP A 320 10.10 -8.91 17.38
C TRP A 320 9.06 -9.38 16.35
N LEU A 321 9.46 -10.17 15.34
CA LEU A 321 8.50 -10.75 14.38
C LEU A 321 7.50 -11.71 15.04
N LEU A 322 7.83 -12.39 16.14
CA LEU A 322 6.87 -13.23 16.85
C LEU A 322 5.91 -12.40 17.69
N ALA A 323 6.40 -11.35 18.35
CA ALA A 323 5.62 -10.44 19.19
C ALA A 323 4.59 -9.63 18.38
N GLU A 324 4.93 -9.27 17.15
CA GLU A 324 4.08 -8.50 16.25
C GLU A 324 3.11 -9.35 15.42
N TYR A 325 3.16 -10.69 15.56
CA TYR A 325 2.31 -11.65 14.87
C TYR A 325 1.35 -12.44 15.80
N PRO A 326 0.72 -11.85 16.83
CA PRO A 326 -0.11 -12.62 17.74
C PRO A 326 -1.42 -13.09 17.05
N ASP A 327 -2.09 -12.26 16.23
CA ASP A 327 -3.55 -12.40 15.99
C ASP A 327 -4.04 -12.33 14.53
N LEU A 328 -3.32 -12.88 13.54
CA LEU A 328 -3.92 -13.09 12.20
C LEU A 328 -4.82 -14.35 12.22
N GLU A 329 -5.94 -14.25 12.95
CA GLU A 329 -7.04 -15.24 13.08
C GLU A 329 -8.25 -14.88 12.20
N ASP A 330 -8.07 -14.17 11.09
CA ASP A 330 -9.15 -14.10 10.09
C ASP A 330 -9.38 -15.52 9.55
N GLU A 331 -10.63 -15.99 9.48
CA GLU A 331 -11.02 -17.39 9.20
C GLU A 331 -10.49 -17.90 7.84
N SER A 332 -10.13 -16.99 6.92
CA SER A 332 -9.47 -17.29 5.65
C SER A 332 -7.92 -17.27 5.68
N GLY A 333 -7.33 -16.81 6.79
CA GLY A 333 -5.90 -16.54 7.00
C GLY A 333 -5.19 -17.41 8.06
N VAL A 334 -5.93 -18.21 8.84
CA VAL A 334 -5.38 -19.11 9.89
C VAL A 334 -4.24 -19.99 9.37
N TYR A 335 -4.37 -20.52 8.15
CA TYR A 335 -3.37 -21.40 7.56
C TYR A 335 -2.03 -20.68 7.26
N ALA A 336 -2.12 -19.53 6.58
CA ALA A 336 -0.93 -18.76 6.20
C ALA A 336 -0.22 -18.17 7.43
N SER A 337 -0.99 -17.76 8.44
CA SER A 337 -0.43 -17.24 9.70
C SER A 337 0.25 -18.35 10.52
N GLN A 338 -0.32 -19.55 10.61
CA GLN A 338 0.31 -20.70 11.28
C GLN A 338 1.61 -21.13 10.60
N GLN A 339 1.63 -21.24 9.27
CA GLN A 339 2.85 -21.56 8.52
C GLN A 339 3.98 -20.57 8.81
N ARG A 340 3.65 -19.27 8.89
CA ARG A 340 4.61 -18.21 9.22
C ARG A 340 5.13 -18.32 10.64
N LYS A 341 4.25 -18.54 11.61
CA LYS A 341 4.62 -18.71 13.02
C LYS A 341 5.54 -19.93 13.20
N GLU A 342 5.19 -21.07 12.60
CA GLU A 342 6.02 -22.28 12.58
C GLU A 342 7.46 -21.97 12.12
N ALA A 343 7.55 -21.30 10.97
CA ALA A 343 8.77 -20.84 10.33
C ALA A 343 9.65 -19.94 11.22
N LEU A 344 9.02 -18.98 11.90
CA LEU A 344 9.70 -18.05 12.81
C LEU A 344 10.23 -18.77 14.05
N TYR A 345 9.42 -19.64 14.67
CA TYR A 345 9.85 -20.45 15.81
C TYR A 345 11.00 -21.40 15.45
N PHE A 346 10.96 -22.02 14.26
CA PHE A 346 12.05 -22.85 13.77
C PHE A 346 13.35 -22.05 13.69
N SER A 347 13.28 -20.86 13.11
CA SER A 347 14.43 -19.99 12.91
C SER A 347 14.99 -19.45 14.22
N ARG A 348 14.10 -19.08 15.16
CA ARG A 348 14.48 -18.74 16.54
C ARG A 348 15.23 -19.91 17.20
N GLY A 349 14.76 -21.15 17.02
CA GLY A 349 15.45 -22.35 17.49
C GLY A 349 16.87 -22.48 16.94
N LYS A 350 17.08 -22.23 15.64
CA LYS A 350 18.42 -22.22 15.01
C LYS A 350 19.35 -21.19 15.63
N VAL A 351 18.85 -19.96 15.79
CA VAL A 351 19.61 -18.84 16.38
C VAL A 351 20.01 -19.19 17.83
N LEU A 352 19.05 -19.63 18.64
CA LEU A 352 19.27 -19.99 20.05
C LEU A 352 20.26 -21.15 20.20
N ALA A 353 20.17 -22.17 19.34
CA ALA A 353 21.11 -23.29 19.35
C ALA A 353 22.54 -22.83 19.02
N ALA A 354 22.69 -21.94 18.03
CA ALA A 354 23.98 -21.36 17.66
C ALA A 354 24.56 -20.45 18.76
N LEU A 355 23.70 -19.79 19.54
CA LEU A 355 24.07 -19.03 20.74
C LEU A 355 24.39 -19.92 21.96
N GLY A 356 24.24 -21.25 21.85
CA GLY A 356 24.43 -22.17 22.96
C GLY A 356 23.27 -22.21 23.97
N LYS A 357 22.15 -21.55 23.70
CA LYS A 357 20.95 -21.51 24.55
C LYS A 357 20.05 -22.74 24.29
N HIS A 358 20.60 -23.94 24.53
CA HIS A 358 20.01 -25.20 24.07
C HIS A 358 18.58 -25.46 24.57
N LYS A 359 18.27 -25.16 25.84
CA LYS A 359 16.91 -25.36 26.37
C LYS A 359 15.87 -24.50 25.63
N GLN A 360 16.14 -23.22 25.47
CA GLN A 360 15.25 -22.30 24.75
C GLN A 360 15.13 -22.65 23.26
N ALA A 361 16.23 -23.14 22.67
CA ALA A 361 16.22 -23.64 21.31
C ALA A 361 15.31 -24.87 21.15
N LEU A 362 15.35 -25.80 22.11
CA LEU A 362 14.42 -26.93 22.16
C LEU A 362 12.98 -26.41 22.17
N ASP A 363 12.64 -25.56 23.13
CA ASP A 363 11.28 -25.02 23.29
C ASP A 363 10.77 -24.37 21.99
N ALA A 364 11.63 -23.60 21.31
CA ALA A 364 11.29 -22.99 20.02
C ALA A 364 11.06 -24.02 18.91
N PHE A 365 11.91 -25.06 18.80
CA PHE A 365 11.71 -26.14 17.84
C PHE A 365 10.44 -26.96 18.12
N LEU A 366 10.13 -27.20 19.39
CA LEU A 366 8.90 -27.90 19.78
C LEU A 366 7.66 -27.07 19.43
N LYS A 367 7.70 -25.76 19.69
CA LYS A 367 6.60 -24.87 19.32
C LYS A 367 6.39 -24.82 17.81
N SER A 368 7.46 -24.82 17.04
CA SER A 368 7.39 -24.94 15.57
C SER A 368 6.69 -26.24 15.14
N GLN A 369 7.05 -27.39 15.73
CA GLN A 369 6.39 -28.67 15.42
C GLN A 369 4.92 -28.71 15.83
N SER A 370 4.55 -28.12 16.97
CA SER A 370 3.15 -28.00 17.41
C SER A 370 2.31 -27.25 16.37
N LEU A 371 2.79 -26.08 15.91
CA LEU A 371 2.12 -25.28 14.88
C LEU A 371 2.04 -26.01 13.53
N PHE A 372 3.05 -26.79 13.20
CA PHE A 372 3.05 -27.64 12.02
C PHE A 372 1.96 -28.72 12.07
N ILE A 373 1.81 -29.39 13.22
CA ILE A 373 0.77 -30.41 13.44
C ILE A 373 -0.61 -29.77 13.34
N GLU A 374 -0.82 -28.60 13.97
CA GLU A 374 -2.07 -27.83 13.85
C GLU A 374 -2.38 -27.50 12.39
N ARG A 375 -1.41 -26.97 11.65
CA ARG A 375 -1.58 -26.62 10.24
C ARG A 375 -2.02 -27.81 9.40
N ILE A 376 -1.42 -28.99 9.62
CA ILE A 376 -1.76 -30.21 8.90
C ILE A 376 -3.22 -30.63 9.10
N LYS A 377 -3.82 -30.36 10.27
CA LYS A 377 -5.24 -30.67 10.53
C LYS A 377 -6.15 -30.00 9.52
N PHE A 378 -5.80 -28.78 9.08
CA PHE A 378 -6.62 -27.96 8.21
C PHE A 378 -6.36 -28.15 6.70
N THR A 379 -5.21 -28.72 6.29
CA THR A 379 -4.93 -28.98 4.87
C THR A 379 -5.22 -30.40 4.45
N SER A 380 -6.26 -30.58 3.63
CA SER A 380 -6.68 -31.90 3.16
C SER A 380 -6.03 -32.37 1.85
N THR A 381 -5.29 -31.54 1.08
CA THR A 381 -4.96 -31.93 -0.30
C THR A 381 -3.61 -31.44 -0.87
N ARG A 382 -2.89 -32.40 -1.48
CA ARG A 382 -1.85 -32.36 -2.56
C ARG A 382 -0.67 -31.37 -2.54
N TYR A 383 -0.72 -30.21 -1.88
CA TYR A 383 0.31 -29.18 -2.04
C TYR A 383 1.56 -29.35 -1.15
N GLY A 384 1.60 -30.36 -0.27
CA GLY A 384 2.66 -30.50 0.73
C GLY A 384 3.87 -31.37 0.37
N GLU A 385 3.76 -32.31 -0.58
CA GLU A 385 4.72 -33.44 -0.64
C GLU A 385 6.21 -33.04 -0.79
N LYS A 386 6.52 -31.97 -1.52
CA LYS A 386 7.90 -31.50 -1.75
C LYS A 386 8.47 -30.61 -0.63
N ALA A 387 7.65 -29.86 0.10
CA ALA A 387 8.12 -29.01 1.20
C ALA A 387 8.32 -29.80 2.51
N LEU A 388 7.70 -30.99 2.61
CA LEU A 388 7.56 -31.77 3.85
C LEU A 388 8.66 -32.83 4.10
N GLN A 389 9.69 -32.95 3.26
CA GLN A 389 10.68 -34.03 3.34
C GLN A 389 11.80 -33.84 4.39
N ASN A 390 11.93 -32.68 5.05
CA ASN A 390 13.10 -32.34 5.89
C ASN A 390 12.79 -32.09 7.39
N LEU A 391 11.79 -32.76 7.97
CA LEU A 391 11.32 -32.47 9.35
C LEU A 391 12.05 -33.21 10.49
N ILE A 392 12.79 -34.27 10.20
CA ILE A 392 13.81 -34.72 11.15
C ILE A 392 14.94 -33.70 11.05
N ASN A 393 14.82 -32.60 11.80
CA ASN A 393 15.87 -31.60 11.83
C ASN A 393 17.08 -32.22 12.55
N PRO A 394 18.22 -32.45 11.87
CA PRO A 394 19.42 -32.99 12.52
C PRO A 394 19.87 -32.12 13.71
N GLN A 395 19.50 -30.84 13.70
CA GLN A 395 19.77 -29.93 14.82
C GLN A 395 18.93 -30.26 16.06
N LEU A 396 17.68 -30.67 15.89
CA LEU A 396 16.83 -31.07 17.00
C LEU A 396 17.32 -32.39 17.61
N GLU A 397 17.69 -33.37 16.79
CA GLU A 397 18.29 -34.62 17.26
C GLU A 397 19.63 -34.39 17.98
N ALA A 398 20.50 -33.54 17.42
CA ALA A 398 21.76 -33.18 18.04
C ALA A 398 21.55 -32.49 19.40
N LEU A 399 20.54 -31.62 19.47
CA LEU A 399 20.23 -30.85 20.67
C LEU A 399 19.60 -31.71 21.77
N THR A 400 18.72 -32.64 21.43
CA THR A 400 18.09 -33.55 22.39
C THR A 400 19.09 -34.55 22.96
N LYS A 401 19.98 -35.06 22.11
CA LYS A 401 21.14 -35.84 22.54
C LYS A 401 22.05 -35.05 23.49
N ARG A 402 22.28 -33.77 23.21
CA ARG A 402 23.12 -32.91 24.07
C ARG A 402 22.47 -32.58 25.42
N LEU A 403 21.13 -32.50 25.47
CA LEU A 403 20.36 -32.21 26.67
C LEU A 403 19.96 -33.46 27.46
N ASP A 404 20.32 -34.66 27.01
CA ASP A 404 19.88 -35.94 27.56
C ASP A 404 18.35 -36.05 27.66
N ILE A 405 17.65 -35.48 26.68
CA ILE A 405 16.19 -35.55 26.59
C ILE A 405 15.86 -36.67 25.61
N PRO A 406 15.34 -37.82 26.08
CA PRO A 406 15.06 -38.94 25.21
C PRO A 406 13.87 -38.58 24.32
N LEU A 407 14.13 -38.20 23.07
CA LEU A 407 13.11 -38.13 22.03
C LEU A 407 13.14 -39.40 21.19
N LYS A 408 11.97 -39.83 20.74
CA LYS A 408 11.81 -40.94 19.82
C LYS A 408 11.07 -40.47 18.57
N PRO A 409 11.44 -40.96 17.38
CA PRO A 409 10.73 -40.64 16.17
C PRO A 409 9.34 -41.27 16.19
N ALA A 410 8.31 -40.48 15.88
CA ALA A 410 6.92 -40.89 15.71
C ALA A 410 6.40 -40.43 14.34
N LEU A 411 5.28 -40.98 13.88
CA LEU A 411 4.68 -40.57 12.61
C LEU A 411 3.43 -39.72 12.84
N VAL A 412 3.31 -38.55 12.21
CA VAL A 412 2.08 -37.75 12.13
C VAL A 412 1.30 -38.14 10.89
N SER A 413 0.02 -38.43 11.04
CA SER A 413 -0.93 -38.63 9.93
C SER A 413 -1.23 -37.29 9.22
N TYR A 414 -1.18 -37.25 7.88
CA TYR A 414 -1.51 -36.05 7.10
C TYR A 414 -2.09 -36.40 5.73
N GLY A 415 -3.11 -35.67 5.26
CA GLY A 415 -3.54 -35.70 3.87
C GLY A 415 -3.93 -37.09 3.33
N GLY A 416 -4.54 -37.94 4.17
CA GLY A 416 -5.13 -39.19 3.70
C GLY A 416 -6.24 -38.92 2.69
N TYR A 417 -6.46 -39.85 1.75
CA TYR A 417 -7.68 -39.81 0.93
C TYR A 417 -8.89 -39.88 1.89
N PRO A 418 -9.93 -39.04 1.73
CA PRO A 418 -11.13 -39.11 2.56
C PRO A 418 -11.72 -40.53 2.62
N ASP A 419 -11.60 -41.27 1.51
CA ASP A 419 -12.08 -42.65 1.36
C ASP A 419 -10.99 -43.70 1.65
N GLY A 420 -9.82 -43.28 2.14
CA GLY A 420 -8.76 -44.19 2.56
C GLY A 420 -9.21 -44.99 3.78
N SER A 421 -8.96 -46.30 3.78
CA SER A 421 -9.43 -47.21 4.83
C SER A 421 -9.06 -46.80 6.25
N ALA A 422 -7.86 -46.25 6.47
CA ALA A 422 -7.44 -45.76 7.78
C ALA A 422 -8.26 -44.53 8.22
N MET A 423 -8.53 -43.59 7.31
CA MET A 423 -9.34 -42.39 7.60
C MET A 423 -10.80 -42.78 7.86
N ALA A 424 -11.35 -43.70 7.05
CA ALA A 424 -12.70 -44.24 7.23
C ALA A 424 -12.86 -45.00 8.56
N SER A 425 -11.78 -45.62 9.05
CA SER A 425 -11.72 -46.27 10.37
C SER A 425 -11.51 -45.28 11.52
N GLY A 426 -11.44 -43.97 11.25
CA GLY A 426 -11.38 -42.93 12.27
C GLY A 426 -10.00 -42.35 12.54
N LEU A 427 -8.99 -42.59 11.70
CA LEU A 427 -7.74 -41.82 11.71
C LEU A 427 -8.01 -40.39 11.24
N GLU A 428 -7.45 -39.40 11.94
CA GLU A 428 -7.59 -37.98 11.58
C GLU A 428 -6.23 -37.38 11.18
N ASN A 429 -6.27 -36.26 10.46
CA ASN A 429 -5.06 -35.47 10.20
C ASN A 429 -4.52 -34.91 11.51
N GLY A 430 -3.20 -34.94 11.69
CA GLY A 430 -2.54 -34.48 12.92
C GLY A 430 -2.42 -35.52 14.02
N ASP A 431 -2.98 -36.73 13.84
CA ASP A 431 -2.81 -37.84 14.77
C ASP A 431 -1.35 -38.32 14.82
N LEU A 432 -0.84 -38.57 16.02
CA LEU A 432 0.50 -39.12 16.25
C LEU A 432 0.47 -40.64 16.31
N ILE A 433 0.81 -41.30 15.23
CA ILE A 433 0.94 -42.75 15.13
C ILE A 433 2.23 -43.19 15.83
N LEU A 434 2.06 -43.97 16.90
CA LEU A 434 3.15 -44.49 17.73
C LEU A 434 3.40 -45.97 17.45
N PHE A 435 2.36 -46.75 17.18
CA PHE A 435 2.50 -48.19 16.91
C PHE A 435 1.75 -48.61 15.66
N PHE A 436 2.28 -49.63 14.98
CA PHE A 436 1.64 -50.35 13.88
C PHE A 436 1.65 -51.84 14.21
N ASN A 437 0.48 -52.47 14.31
CA ASN A 437 0.30 -53.85 14.77
C ASN A 437 1.03 -54.13 16.10
N GLY A 438 0.92 -53.20 17.05
CA GLY A 438 1.60 -53.27 18.34
C GLY A 438 3.13 -53.08 18.29
N THR A 439 3.72 -52.92 17.10
CA THR A 439 5.15 -52.67 16.93
C THR A 439 5.43 -51.18 16.93
N PRO A 440 6.44 -50.72 17.69
CA PRO A 440 6.88 -49.34 17.67
C PRO A 440 7.19 -48.81 16.26
N LEU A 441 6.54 -47.72 15.84
CA LEU A 441 6.64 -47.17 14.49
C LEU A 441 7.61 -45.98 14.41
N HIS A 442 8.89 -46.26 14.21
CA HIS A 442 9.96 -45.25 14.19
C HIS A 442 10.28 -44.66 12.81
N SER A 443 9.73 -45.23 11.73
CA SER A 443 9.98 -44.82 10.35
C SER A 443 8.79 -45.21 9.48
N GLN A 444 8.55 -44.43 8.43
CA GLN A 444 7.53 -44.75 7.41
C GLN A 444 7.83 -46.07 6.69
N SER A 445 9.10 -46.49 6.59
CA SER A 445 9.50 -47.76 5.97
C SER A 445 8.98 -48.99 6.71
N LEU A 446 8.48 -48.84 7.94
CA LEU A 446 7.87 -49.91 8.72
C LEU A 446 6.36 -50.06 8.45
N LEU A 447 5.77 -49.13 7.69
CA LEU A 447 4.42 -49.28 7.17
C LEU A 447 4.40 -50.21 5.95
N PRO A 448 3.32 -50.98 5.74
CA PRO A 448 3.22 -51.88 4.60
C PRO A 448 3.29 -51.11 3.28
N GLU A 449 4.05 -51.63 2.32
CA GLU A 449 4.15 -51.05 0.99
C GLU A 449 2.80 -51.07 0.26
N ARG A 450 2.62 -50.09 -0.63
CA ARG A 450 1.41 -49.95 -1.43
C ARG A 450 1.29 -51.14 -2.39
N GLY A 451 0.37 -52.07 -2.10
CA GLY A 451 0.05 -53.19 -2.99
C GLY A 451 0.11 -54.58 -2.37
N SER A 452 0.42 -54.71 -1.07
CA SER A 452 0.21 -55.97 -0.35
C SER A 452 -1.27 -56.37 -0.34
N ASP A 453 -1.54 -57.69 -0.31
CA ASP A 453 -2.90 -58.20 -0.11
C ASP A 453 -3.58 -57.53 1.09
N PRO A 454 -4.90 -57.25 1.02
CA PRO A 454 -5.62 -56.59 2.09
C PRO A 454 -5.48 -57.43 3.37
N LYS A 455 -4.78 -56.88 4.35
CA LYS A 455 -4.67 -57.42 5.70
C LYS A 455 -5.28 -56.41 6.65
N THR A 456 -6.02 -56.89 7.63
CA THR A 456 -6.39 -56.10 8.80
C THR A 456 -5.11 -55.66 9.49
N ALA A 457 -4.95 -54.36 9.67
CA ALA A 457 -3.88 -53.75 10.44
C ALA A 457 -4.48 -52.87 11.52
N SER A 458 -3.74 -52.69 12.61
CA SER A 458 -4.06 -51.73 13.66
C SER A 458 -2.97 -50.69 13.76
N ILE A 459 -3.36 -49.44 14.00
CA ILE A 459 -2.46 -48.38 14.45
C ILE A 459 -2.88 -47.90 15.82
N GLU A 460 -1.90 -47.58 16.65
CA GLU A 460 -2.14 -46.88 17.90
C GLU A 460 -1.71 -45.43 17.71
N ALA A 461 -2.69 -44.53 17.66
CA ALA A 461 -2.51 -43.11 17.39
C ALA A 461 -2.88 -42.28 18.62
N LEU A 462 -2.03 -41.32 18.97
CA LEU A 462 -2.27 -40.38 20.05
C LEU A 462 -3.01 -39.16 19.49
N ARG A 463 -4.24 -38.94 19.98
CA ARG A 463 -5.08 -37.78 19.67
C ARG A 463 -5.51 -37.09 20.97
N SER A 464 -5.20 -35.81 21.10
CA SER A 464 -5.58 -35.02 22.30
C SER A 464 -5.16 -35.70 23.62
N GLY A 465 -3.98 -36.34 23.61
CA GLY A 465 -3.43 -37.07 24.76
C GLY A 465 -4.01 -38.46 25.01
N LYS A 466 -5.00 -38.90 24.23
CA LYS A 466 -5.61 -40.23 24.30
C LYS A 466 -5.02 -41.16 23.26
N LEU A 467 -4.62 -42.35 23.67
CA LEU A 467 -4.13 -43.38 22.76
C LEU A 467 -5.33 -44.14 22.19
N LEU A 468 -5.54 -44.04 20.89
CA LEU A 468 -6.62 -44.67 20.14
C LEU A 468 -6.06 -45.86 19.37
N THR A 469 -6.72 -47.01 19.46
CA THR A 469 -6.45 -48.14 18.56
C THR A 469 -7.41 -48.07 17.39
N ILE A 470 -6.88 -47.92 16.18
CA ILE A 470 -7.67 -47.80 14.95
C ILE A 470 -7.36 -49.03 14.09
N GLU A 471 -8.37 -49.86 13.85
CA GLU A 471 -8.27 -51.02 12.98
C GLU A 471 -8.78 -50.69 11.58
N PHE A 472 -8.01 -51.04 10.55
CA PHE A 472 -8.34 -50.75 9.16
C PHE A 472 -7.83 -51.83 8.21
N GLN A 473 -8.41 -51.88 7.02
CA GLN A 473 -7.94 -52.75 5.95
C GLN A 473 -6.79 -52.06 5.22
N ALA A 474 -5.57 -52.59 5.29
CA ALA A 474 -4.43 -52.02 4.57
C ALA A 474 -4.55 -52.30 3.05
N ASN A 475 -5.44 -51.61 2.34
CA ASN A 475 -5.68 -51.79 0.90
C ASN A 475 -5.32 -50.52 0.10
N ARG A 476 -4.41 -50.66 -0.88
CA ARG A 476 -4.02 -49.75 -1.99
C ARG A 476 -3.81 -48.24 -1.77
N HIS A 477 -4.24 -47.61 -0.68
CA HIS A 477 -4.12 -46.19 -0.39
C HIS A 477 -3.41 -46.08 0.98
N GLY A 478 -2.08 -45.88 0.93
CA GLY A 478 -1.25 -45.87 2.14
C GLY A 478 -1.64 -44.73 3.09
N ILE A 479 -1.34 -44.93 4.38
CA ILE A 479 -1.39 -43.83 5.35
C ILE A 479 -0.30 -42.84 4.96
N ASN A 480 -0.70 -41.65 4.58
CA ASN A 480 0.24 -40.55 4.38
C ASN A 480 0.72 -40.11 5.76
N THR A 481 2.00 -40.39 6.05
CA THR A 481 2.63 -40.12 7.34
C THR A 481 3.90 -39.31 7.20
N ARG A 482 4.22 -38.47 8.19
CA ARG A 482 5.51 -37.79 8.30
C ARG A 482 6.16 -38.08 9.63
N GLN A 483 7.46 -38.33 9.62
CA GLN A 483 8.22 -38.53 10.84
C GLN A 483 8.46 -37.20 11.55
N ILE A 484 8.14 -37.15 12.84
CA ILE A 484 8.48 -36.08 13.78
C ILE A 484 9.21 -36.68 14.99
N LEU A 485 9.73 -35.83 15.88
CA LEU A 485 10.32 -36.28 17.14
C LEU A 485 9.37 -35.96 18.29
N VAL A 486 9.13 -36.92 19.18
CA VAL A 486 8.26 -36.76 20.35
C VAL A 486 8.95 -37.28 21.61
N PRO A 487 8.54 -36.90 22.83
CA PRO A 487 9.11 -37.45 24.06
C PRO A 487 9.02 -38.96 24.07
N ALA A 488 10.10 -39.63 24.47
CA ALA A 488 10.09 -41.08 24.67
C ALA A 488 9.05 -41.53 25.70
N ALA A 489 8.65 -40.64 26.62
CA ALA A 489 7.56 -40.91 27.57
C ALA A 489 6.20 -41.15 26.88
N LEU A 490 5.96 -40.59 25.69
CA LEU A 490 4.75 -40.88 24.91
C LEU A 490 4.74 -42.32 24.38
N TRP A 491 5.92 -42.94 24.23
CA TRP A 491 6.07 -44.34 23.79
C TRP A 491 5.86 -45.36 24.89
N ASP A 492 5.96 -44.96 26.16
CA ASP A 492 5.79 -45.91 27.25
C ASP A 492 4.31 -46.19 27.46
N ARG A 493 3.92 -47.44 27.22
CA ARG A 493 2.55 -47.94 27.46
C ARG A 493 2.12 -47.81 28.92
N LYS A 494 3.08 -47.77 29.84
CA LYS A 494 2.86 -47.58 31.28
C LYS A 494 2.68 -46.12 31.67
N THR A 495 3.05 -45.16 30.82
CA THR A 495 2.73 -43.74 31.05
C THR A 495 1.22 -43.59 31.16
N THR A 496 0.77 -43.07 32.29
CA THR A 496 -0.67 -42.94 32.56
C THR A 496 -1.33 -42.00 31.56
N GLU A 497 -2.62 -42.20 31.29
CA GLU A 497 -3.37 -41.30 30.39
C GLU A 497 -3.28 -39.84 30.85
N LYS A 498 -3.31 -39.58 32.17
CA LYS A 498 -3.12 -38.25 32.74
C LYS A 498 -1.74 -37.66 32.44
N GLN A 499 -0.67 -38.45 32.56
CA GLN A 499 0.68 -38.01 32.20
C GLN A 499 0.83 -37.82 30.69
N ARG A 500 0.19 -38.66 29.86
CA ARG A 500 0.16 -38.47 28.40
C ARG A 500 -0.61 -37.23 28.01
N GLN A 501 -1.75 -36.96 28.64
CA GLN A 501 -2.51 -35.72 28.44
C GLN A 501 -1.70 -34.51 28.85
N GLN A 502 -1.02 -34.54 30.00
CA GLN A 502 -0.14 -33.46 30.43
C GLN A 502 1.03 -33.28 29.46
N LEU A 503 1.73 -34.36 29.09
CA LEU A 503 2.82 -34.31 28.11
C LEU A 503 2.33 -33.80 26.75
N HIS A 504 1.17 -34.26 26.29
CA HIS A 504 0.56 -33.85 25.04
C HIS A 504 0.08 -32.40 25.10
N GLN A 505 -0.47 -31.92 26.21
CA GLN A 505 -0.81 -30.51 26.41
C GLN A 505 0.46 -29.67 26.41
N THR A 506 1.49 -30.05 27.17
CA THR A 506 2.77 -29.36 27.18
C THR A 506 3.48 -29.36 25.81
N TRP A 507 3.34 -30.43 25.02
CA TRP A 507 4.05 -30.58 23.74
C TRP A 507 3.28 -30.10 22.51
N ILE A 508 1.97 -30.30 22.48
CA ILE A 508 1.13 -30.00 21.32
C ILE A 508 0.39 -28.67 21.52
N ASN A 509 0.07 -28.29 22.77
CA ASN A 509 -0.65 -27.07 23.15
C ASN A 509 0.04 -26.27 24.28
N PRO A 510 1.30 -25.83 24.13
CA PRO A 510 2.06 -25.22 25.23
C PRO A 510 1.42 -23.94 25.83
N HIS A 511 0.51 -23.26 25.12
CA HIS A 511 -0.09 -22.00 25.57
C HIS A 511 -1.23 -22.15 26.60
N GLU A 512 -1.82 -23.33 26.78
CA GLU A 512 -2.90 -23.53 27.77
C GLU A 512 -2.37 -23.85 29.18
N THR A 513 -1.03 -23.93 29.35
CA THR A 513 -0.42 -24.43 30.60
C THR A 513 0.39 -23.40 31.37
N ILE A 514 0.45 -22.14 30.92
CA ILE A 514 0.96 -21.04 31.76
C ILE A 514 -0.26 -20.44 32.47
N PRO A 515 -0.49 -20.71 33.77
CA PRO A 515 -1.51 -19.98 34.51
C PRO A 515 -1.13 -18.49 34.50
N PRO A 516 -2.11 -17.56 34.39
CA PRO A 516 -1.87 -16.12 34.32
C PRO A 516 -1.10 -15.54 35.52
N ASP A 517 -0.89 -16.32 36.58
CA ASP A 517 -0.35 -15.88 37.86
C ASP A 517 1.07 -16.39 38.15
N ALA A 518 1.82 -16.87 37.15
CA ALA A 518 3.22 -17.28 37.32
C ALA A 518 4.19 -16.15 36.94
N GLU A 519 4.40 -15.20 37.85
CA GLU A 519 5.57 -14.30 37.90
C GLU A 519 6.82 -14.99 38.47
#